data_AF-A0A948RJA2-F1
#
_entry.id   AF-A0A948RJA2-F1
#
_cell.length_a   1.000
_cell.length_b   1.000
_cell.length_c   1.000
_cell.angle_alpha   90.00
_cell.angle_beta   90.00
_cell.angle_gamma   90.00
#
_symmetry.space_group_name_H-M   'P 1'
#
loop_
_entity.id
_entity.type
_entity.pdbx_description
1 polymer ?
#
loop_
_entity_poly.entity_id
_entity_poly.type
_entity_poly.pdbx_seq_one_letter_code
_entity_poly.pdbx_strand_id
1 'polypeptide(L)'
;MKFIRLSIFPILVLSFVLLVACSAAPTSSISAPTPIQTTFNPTAPQAATPIPPTATPQSVILAIATPDTRLPPERWQEWPVVPTVSPRMIDIYQRGLAQGNVGAHFSKIGDCQNVASFFLSTFDIPGDYSLGEQYAYLQNTVGHFSGSWSRTSLAVRPGMNVASALSPLWSDPAVCQSGETPVACEFRVHKPTIAVISMETWWGEQPAKIYELYLRQLVENVLAQNVIPILATKADNLEGDYSINAAIARVAYDYDVPMWNFWAAVQPLPNHGVYGDGFHLTFARNFFDDPKRMEMAWPWRNLTALQAVDSVWRGLSGKVVAGIPAATAMLPPVVVPPAALTPTAQPAISPTAKVTPAFPLTATPTITPISPENAWQIRPVIPTVSAQMIDLYRQGIELGNNPNAFSKIGDGGVASAWFLTSFDYGTNLYDLGPYNELEFVIKQFPGSFRRQSMTAGRSFNTAMILDPAEARLAICAPEET
;
A
#
# COMPACT_ATOMS: atom_id res chain seq x y z
N MET A 1 -25.73 3.00 -69.82
CA MET A 1 -24.59 2.07 -69.95
C MET A 1 -24.24 1.53 -68.56
N LYS A 2 -24.43 0.20 -68.39
CA LYS A 2 -23.84 -0.74 -67.39
C LYS A 2 -23.46 -0.17 -66.01
N PHE A 3 -24.35 -0.29 -65.01
CA PHE A 3 -24.52 -1.39 -64.04
C PHE A 3 -23.42 -1.47 -62.95
N ILE A 4 -23.71 -0.78 -61.84
CA ILE A 4 -23.13 -0.93 -60.50
C ILE A 4 -23.75 -2.17 -59.84
N ARG A 5 -22.93 -3.10 -59.37
CA ARG A 5 -23.37 -4.24 -58.53
C ARG A 5 -23.30 -3.82 -57.06
N LEU A 6 -24.46 -3.56 -56.49
CA LEU A 6 -24.68 -3.41 -55.05
C LEU A 6 -25.03 -4.81 -54.51
N SER A 7 -24.13 -5.40 -53.73
CA SER A 7 -24.39 -6.69 -53.05
C SER A 7 -25.23 -6.46 -51.81
N ILE A 8 -26.52 -6.75 -51.94
CA ILE A 8 -27.48 -6.95 -50.86
C ILE A 8 -27.35 -8.40 -50.42
N PHE A 9 -27.08 -8.66 -49.13
CA PHE A 9 -27.30 -9.96 -48.51
C PHE A 9 -28.12 -9.79 -47.22
N PRO A 10 -29.01 -10.75 -46.90
CA PRO A 10 -30.33 -10.46 -46.38
C PRO A 10 -30.47 -10.67 -44.87
N ILE A 11 -31.45 -9.95 -44.31
CA ILE A 11 -32.06 -10.16 -43.01
C ILE A 11 -32.70 -11.56 -43.01
N LEU A 12 -32.11 -12.50 -42.27
CA LEU A 12 -32.64 -13.84 -42.08
C LEU A 12 -33.37 -13.88 -40.74
N VAL A 13 -34.69 -13.71 -40.83
CA VAL A 13 -35.66 -13.91 -39.75
C VAL A 13 -35.68 -15.40 -39.41
N LEU A 14 -35.14 -15.78 -38.26
CA LEU A 14 -35.23 -17.13 -37.72
C LEU A 14 -36.38 -17.20 -36.70
N SER A 15 -37.59 -17.46 -37.19
CA SER A 15 -38.69 -17.97 -36.38
C SER A 15 -38.76 -19.49 -36.59
N PHE A 16 -38.26 -20.25 -35.63
CA PHE A 16 -38.57 -21.67 -35.51
C PHE A 16 -39.03 -21.96 -34.08
N VAL A 17 -40.34 -22.19 -33.97
CA VAL A 17 -41.03 -22.76 -32.82
C VAL A 17 -40.71 -24.26 -32.78
N LEU A 18 -40.37 -24.83 -31.62
CA LEU A 18 -40.84 -26.14 -31.11
C LEU A 18 -40.20 -26.50 -29.76
N LEU A 19 -41.06 -26.49 -28.73
CA LEU A 19 -41.28 -27.53 -27.72
C LEU A 19 -40.26 -27.83 -26.59
N VAL A 20 -40.78 -27.58 -25.37
CA VAL A 20 -40.69 -28.38 -24.13
C VAL A 20 -39.34 -28.46 -23.40
N ALA A 21 -39.25 -27.76 -22.27
CA ALA A 21 -39.13 -28.38 -20.95
C ALA A 21 -39.18 -27.32 -19.84
N CYS A 22 -40.32 -27.23 -19.15
CA CYS A 22 -40.39 -26.64 -17.81
C CYS A 22 -39.70 -27.62 -16.85
N SER A 23 -38.64 -27.19 -16.16
CA SER A 23 -38.15 -27.91 -14.99
C SER A 23 -38.34 -27.03 -13.77
N ALA A 24 -39.41 -27.32 -13.04
CA ALA A 24 -39.69 -26.74 -11.73
C ALA A 24 -38.66 -27.26 -10.71
N ALA A 25 -38.18 -26.35 -9.87
CA ALA A 25 -37.40 -26.68 -8.69
C ALA A 25 -38.23 -27.56 -7.74
N PRO A 26 -37.63 -28.57 -7.08
CA PRO A 26 -38.34 -29.37 -6.09
C PRO A 26 -38.57 -28.53 -4.83
N THR A 27 -39.81 -28.13 -4.61
CA THR A 27 -40.32 -27.68 -3.33
C THR A 27 -40.47 -28.90 -2.41
N SER A 28 -39.59 -28.98 -1.40
CA SER A 28 -39.71 -29.93 -0.30
C SER A 28 -40.99 -29.64 0.48
N SER A 29 -41.98 -30.53 0.34
CA SER A 29 -43.19 -30.53 1.16
C SER A 29 -42.84 -30.98 2.58
N ILE A 30 -43.05 -30.08 3.54
CA ILE A 30 -43.01 -30.38 4.97
C ILE A 30 -44.28 -31.18 5.30
N SER A 31 -44.16 -32.50 5.43
CA SER A 31 -45.23 -33.33 5.99
C SER A 31 -45.27 -33.17 7.51
N ALA A 32 -46.45 -32.80 8.02
CA ALA A 32 -46.75 -32.76 9.45
C ALA A 32 -46.62 -34.16 10.10
N PRO A 33 -46.17 -34.25 11.36
CA PRO A 33 -46.01 -35.52 12.05
C PRO A 33 -47.37 -36.18 12.35
N THR A 34 -47.49 -37.43 11.95
CA THR A 34 -48.61 -38.33 12.28
C THR A 34 -48.50 -38.75 13.76
N PRO A 35 -49.61 -38.78 14.53
CA PRO A 35 -49.57 -39.19 15.93
C PRO A 35 -49.29 -40.69 16.06
N ILE A 36 -48.22 -41.03 16.77
CA ILE A 36 -47.90 -42.42 17.14
C ILE A 36 -48.76 -42.80 18.34
N GLN A 37 -49.70 -43.73 18.11
CA GLN A 37 -50.39 -44.47 19.17
C GLN A 37 -49.46 -45.58 19.67
N THR A 38 -49.04 -45.48 20.93
CA THR A 38 -48.26 -46.52 21.60
C THR A 38 -49.21 -47.54 22.23
N THR A 39 -49.34 -48.71 21.61
CA THR A 39 -49.97 -49.89 22.22
C THR A 39 -49.00 -50.53 23.22
N PHE A 40 -49.38 -50.59 24.49
CA PHE A 40 -48.65 -51.31 25.53
C PHE A 40 -48.89 -52.82 25.41
N ASN A 41 -47.82 -53.59 25.23
CA ASN A 41 -47.83 -55.04 25.32
C ASN A 41 -46.94 -55.45 26.52
N PRO A 42 -47.45 -56.16 27.54
CA PRO A 42 -46.64 -56.58 28.68
C PRO A 42 -45.86 -57.85 28.34
N THR A 43 -44.53 -57.86 28.58
CA THR A 43 -43.70 -59.07 28.48
C THR A 43 -42.83 -59.22 29.74
N ALA A 44 -42.62 -60.48 30.08
CA ALA A 44 -42.23 -61.12 31.34
C ALA A 44 -40.91 -60.64 32.01
N PRO A 45 -40.67 -60.97 33.30
CA PRO A 45 -39.57 -60.44 34.09
C PRO A 45 -38.25 -61.15 33.73
N GLN A 46 -37.24 -60.36 33.34
CA GLN A 46 -35.89 -60.83 33.07
C GLN A 46 -34.95 -60.50 34.23
N ALA A 47 -34.08 -61.46 34.56
CA ALA A 47 -33.21 -61.54 35.72
C ALA A 47 -32.22 -60.37 35.86
N ALA A 48 -31.85 -60.09 37.11
CA ALA A 48 -30.95 -59.00 37.52
C ALA A 48 -29.53 -59.12 36.91
N THR A 49 -29.13 -58.07 36.21
CA THR A 49 -27.76 -57.81 35.76
C THR A 49 -26.96 -57.09 36.86
N PRO A 50 -25.64 -57.31 37.02
CA PRO A 50 -24.85 -56.67 38.07
C PRO A 50 -24.60 -55.20 37.77
N ILE A 51 -24.63 -54.38 38.83
CA ILE A 51 -24.36 -52.94 38.81
C ILE A 51 -22.88 -52.69 38.43
N PRO A 52 -22.57 -51.84 37.45
CA PRO A 52 -21.19 -51.46 37.15
C PRO A 52 -20.62 -50.55 38.27
N PRO A 53 -19.30 -50.58 38.53
CA PRO A 53 -18.70 -49.76 39.58
C PRO A 53 -18.87 -48.26 39.29
N THR A 54 -19.24 -47.52 40.32
CA THR A 54 -19.33 -46.06 40.37
C THR A 54 -18.10 -45.41 39.75
N ALA A 55 -18.29 -44.66 38.65
CA ALA A 55 -17.25 -43.82 38.07
C ALA A 55 -16.78 -42.82 39.13
N THR A 56 -15.49 -42.86 39.44
CA THR A 56 -14.82 -41.86 40.27
C THR A 56 -15.03 -40.49 39.63
N PRO A 57 -15.41 -39.42 40.35
CA PRO A 57 -15.56 -38.10 39.76
C PRO A 57 -14.20 -37.65 39.22
N GLN A 58 -14.05 -37.65 37.90
CA GLN A 58 -12.92 -37.01 37.24
C GLN A 58 -13.00 -35.53 37.58
N SER A 59 -11.97 -35.03 38.26
CA SER A 59 -11.78 -33.61 38.51
C SER A 59 -11.74 -32.90 37.15
N VAL A 60 -12.80 -32.16 36.83
CA VAL A 60 -12.81 -31.23 35.71
C VAL A 60 -11.88 -30.10 36.11
N ILE A 61 -10.61 -30.17 35.71
CA ILE A 61 -9.71 -29.03 35.75
C ILE A 61 -10.29 -28.04 34.74
N LEU A 62 -11.04 -27.04 35.22
CA LEU A 62 -11.37 -25.87 34.43
C LEU A 62 -10.04 -25.25 34.01
N ALA A 63 -9.70 -25.36 32.73
CA ALA A 63 -8.58 -24.64 32.16
C ALA A 63 -8.91 -23.15 32.28
N ILE A 64 -8.37 -22.51 33.32
CA ILE A 64 -8.37 -21.06 33.43
C ILE A 64 -7.53 -20.57 32.25
N ALA A 65 -8.13 -19.81 31.34
CA ALA A 65 -7.40 -19.19 30.24
C ALA A 65 -6.21 -18.44 30.83
N THR A 66 -5.00 -18.76 30.36
CA THR A 66 -3.79 -18.05 30.80
C THR A 66 -4.01 -16.56 30.55
N PRO A 67 -3.81 -15.70 31.57
CA PRO A 67 -3.99 -14.26 31.38
C PRO A 67 -3.14 -13.74 30.23
N ASP A 68 -3.77 -13.00 29.30
CA ASP A 68 -3.04 -12.29 28.27
C ASP A 68 -2.31 -11.11 28.90
N THR A 69 -0.98 -11.12 28.85
CA THR A 69 -0.11 -10.10 29.45
C THR A 69 0.35 -9.05 28.44
N ARG A 70 -0.12 -9.12 27.19
CA ARG A 70 0.21 -8.14 26.16
C ARG A 70 -0.36 -6.77 26.53
N LEU A 71 0.30 -5.71 26.06
CA LEU A 71 -0.25 -4.36 26.17
C LEU A 71 -1.57 -4.31 25.38
N PRO A 72 -2.66 -3.76 25.98
CA PRO A 72 -3.93 -3.66 25.28
C PRO A 72 -3.82 -2.70 24.07
N PRO A 73 -4.62 -2.90 23.01
CA PRO A 73 -4.50 -2.14 21.76
C PRO A 73 -4.81 -0.65 21.93
N GLU A 74 -5.51 -0.22 22.98
CA GLU A 74 -5.72 1.19 23.32
C GLU A 74 -4.40 1.90 23.66
N ARG A 75 -3.37 1.13 24.07
CA ARG A 75 -2.03 1.63 24.39
C ARG A 75 -1.02 1.36 23.27
N TRP A 76 -1.48 1.22 22.02
CA TRP A 76 -0.62 0.89 20.87
C TRP A 76 0.55 1.85 20.66
N GLN A 77 0.41 3.13 21.06
CA GLN A 77 1.50 4.11 20.98
C GLN A 77 2.71 3.74 21.84
N GLU A 78 2.51 2.91 22.87
CA GLU A 78 3.55 2.40 23.76
C GLU A 78 4.11 1.04 23.32
N TRP A 79 3.54 0.44 22.27
CA TRP A 79 4.04 -0.84 21.75
C TRP A 79 5.44 -0.65 21.14
N PRO A 80 6.31 -1.65 21.24
CA PRO A 80 7.66 -1.57 20.70
C PRO A 80 7.64 -1.36 19.18
N VAL A 81 8.63 -0.63 18.66
CA VAL A 81 8.83 -0.43 17.21
C VAL A 81 8.99 -1.77 16.51
N VAL A 82 9.85 -2.64 17.06
CA VAL A 82 10.16 -3.95 16.50
C VAL A 82 9.29 -5.01 17.19
N PRO A 83 8.45 -5.75 16.45
CA PRO A 83 7.56 -6.75 17.05
C PRO A 83 8.31 -8.01 17.48
N THR A 84 7.61 -8.84 18.26
CA THR A 84 7.98 -10.21 18.57
C THR A 84 6.97 -11.18 17.94
N VAL A 85 7.27 -12.48 18.01
CA VAL A 85 6.48 -13.54 17.39
C VAL A 85 5.81 -14.38 18.47
N SER A 86 4.53 -14.70 18.29
CA SER A 86 3.81 -15.59 19.19
C SER A 86 4.01 -17.07 18.83
N PRO A 87 3.78 -18.01 19.77
CA PRO A 87 3.79 -19.45 19.47
C PRO A 87 2.86 -19.84 18.31
N ARG A 88 1.68 -19.21 18.23
CA ARG A 88 0.72 -19.43 17.13
C ARG A 88 1.33 -19.12 15.76
N MET A 89 2.11 -18.05 15.65
CA MET A 89 2.77 -17.68 14.40
C MET A 89 3.88 -18.67 14.01
N ILE A 90 4.58 -19.25 14.99
CA ILE A 90 5.55 -20.33 14.75
C ILE A 90 4.86 -21.54 14.12
N ASP A 91 3.70 -21.96 14.66
CA ASP A 91 2.93 -23.09 14.12
C ASP A 91 2.44 -22.84 12.69
N ILE A 92 1.99 -21.61 12.39
CA ILE A 92 1.57 -21.22 11.03
C ILE A 92 2.76 -21.26 10.07
N TYR A 93 3.92 -20.75 10.49
CA TYR A 93 5.13 -20.76 9.67
C TYR A 93 5.59 -22.18 9.34
N GLN A 94 5.57 -23.09 10.31
CA GLN A 94 5.88 -24.50 10.09
C GLN A 94 4.91 -25.16 9.09
N ARG A 95 3.61 -24.86 9.19
CA ARG A 95 2.62 -25.31 8.20
C ARG A 95 2.88 -24.74 6.82
N GLY A 96 3.23 -23.46 6.72
CA GLY A 96 3.57 -22.81 5.46
C GLY A 96 4.74 -23.49 4.77
N LEU A 97 5.83 -23.75 5.50
CA LEU A 97 6.98 -24.50 4.98
C LEU A 97 6.56 -25.91 4.50
N ALA A 98 5.75 -26.62 5.28
CA ALA A 98 5.27 -27.95 4.92
C ALA A 98 4.36 -27.95 3.67
N GLN A 99 3.72 -26.82 3.37
CA GLN A 99 2.86 -26.62 2.19
C GLN A 99 3.60 -26.03 0.99
N GLY A 100 4.91 -25.79 1.11
CA GLY A 100 5.75 -25.33 0.01
C GLY A 100 5.96 -23.81 -0.08
N ASN A 101 5.62 -23.05 0.96
CA ASN A 101 6.12 -21.68 1.11
C ASN A 101 7.65 -21.71 1.29
N VAL A 102 8.35 -20.79 0.65
CA VAL A 102 9.81 -20.76 0.61
C VAL A 102 10.32 -19.89 1.76
N GLY A 103 11.10 -20.49 2.67
CA GLY A 103 11.62 -19.82 3.87
C GLY A 103 12.46 -18.57 3.60
N ALA A 104 13.04 -18.44 2.41
CA ALA A 104 13.82 -17.30 1.95
C ALA A 104 12.99 -16.22 1.24
N HIS A 105 11.67 -16.35 1.19
CA HIS A 105 10.78 -15.41 0.49
C HIS A 105 9.89 -14.65 1.47
N PHE A 106 9.83 -13.33 1.29
CA PHE A 106 8.78 -12.49 1.87
C PHE A 106 8.09 -11.66 0.78
N SER A 107 6.85 -11.26 1.03
CA SER A 107 6.06 -10.39 0.15
C SER A 107 5.81 -9.02 0.79
N LYS A 108 5.50 -8.04 -0.06
CA LYS A 108 5.02 -6.71 0.35
C LYS A 108 3.57 -6.57 -0.11
N ILE A 109 2.70 -6.07 0.74
CA ILE A 109 1.31 -5.71 0.39
C ILE A 109 1.12 -4.26 0.80
N GLY A 110 0.84 -3.38 -0.17
CA GLY A 110 0.84 -1.96 0.11
C GLY A 110 0.39 -1.06 -1.04
N ASP A 111 0.48 0.24 -0.79
CA ASP A 111 0.08 1.30 -1.71
C ASP A 111 1.29 2.06 -2.30
N CYS A 112 1.13 3.33 -2.68
CA CYS A 112 2.19 4.13 -3.27
C CYS A 112 3.42 4.33 -2.36
N GLN A 113 3.30 4.19 -1.03
CA GLN A 113 4.45 4.25 -0.11
C GLN A 113 5.26 2.95 -0.06
N ASN A 114 4.86 1.93 -0.82
CA ASN A 114 5.46 0.59 -0.80
C ASN A 114 6.07 0.20 -2.14
N VAL A 115 6.06 1.10 -3.13
CA VAL A 115 6.61 0.84 -4.46
C VAL A 115 8.12 0.59 -4.38
N ALA A 116 8.60 -0.30 -5.24
CA ALA A 116 9.98 -0.77 -5.23
C ALA A 116 11.01 0.36 -5.36
N SER A 117 10.69 1.49 -5.99
CA SER A 117 11.64 2.60 -6.10
C SER A 117 12.01 3.25 -4.77
N PHE A 118 11.24 3.04 -3.70
CA PHE A 118 11.49 3.68 -2.38
C PHE A 118 11.56 2.68 -1.23
N PHE A 119 10.68 1.69 -1.22
CA PHE A 119 10.52 0.78 -0.09
C PHE A 119 11.35 -0.49 -0.28
N LEU A 120 12.31 -0.70 0.63
CA LEU A 120 13.14 -1.89 0.80
C LEU A 120 14.07 -2.32 -0.35
N SER A 121 13.84 -1.92 -1.61
CA SER A 121 14.62 -2.43 -2.75
C SER A 121 16.12 -2.18 -2.68
N THR A 122 16.51 -1.12 -1.96
CA THR A 122 17.92 -0.76 -1.69
C THR A 122 18.74 -1.97 -1.19
N PHE A 123 18.12 -2.89 -0.43
CA PHE A 123 18.80 -4.02 0.20
C PHE A 123 19.26 -5.11 -0.78
N ASP A 124 18.77 -5.10 -2.03
CA ASP A 124 19.28 -5.95 -3.11
C ASP A 124 20.29 -5.24 -4.02
N ILE A 125 20.55 -3.95 -3.80
CA ILE A 125 21.38 -3.11 -4.68
C ILE A 125 22.69 -2.77 -3.96
N PRO A 126 23.82 -3.40 -4.33
CA PRO A 126 25.11 -3.11 -3.73
C PRO A 126 25.45 -1.62 -3.78
N GLY A 127 25.84 -1.05 -2.63
CA GLY A 127 26.23 0.36 -2.51
C GLY A 127 25.08 1.37 -2.39
N ASP A 128 23.82 0.92 -2.40
CA ASP A 128 22.67 1.82 -2.25
C ASP A 128 22.23 2.03 -0.78
N TYR A 129 22.79 1.26 0.15
CA TYR A 129 22.60 1.40 1.60
C TYR A 129 23.91 1.24 2.39
N SER A 130 23.93 1.74 3.62
CA SER A 130 24.96 1.42 4.64
C SER A 130 24.29 1.05 5.96
N LEU A 131 24.66 -0.10 6.54
CA LEU A 131 24.18 -0.52 7.87
C LEU A 131 24.95 0.13 9.01
N GLY A 132 26.19 0.57 8.77
CA GLY A 132 27.11 0.93 9.86
C GLY A 132 27.39 -0.22 10.83
N GLU A 133 28.18 0.05 11.86
CA GLU A 133 28.52 -0.94 12.90
C GLU A 133 27.30 -1.31 13.75
N GLN A 134 26.43 -0.33 14.05
CA GLN A 134 25.27 -0.51 14.92
C GLN A 134 24.25 -1.53 14.39
N TYR A 135 24.06 -1.59 13.07
CA TYR A 135 23.07 -2.46 12.44
C TYR A 135 23.68 -3.58 11.60
N ALA A 136 24.99 -3.82 11.73
CA ALA A 136 25.71 -4.85 10.98
C ALA A 136 25.09 -6.26 11.14
N TYR A 137 24.44 -6.54 12.27
CA TYR A 137 23.74 -7.81 12.52
C TYR A 137 22.60 -8.11 11.54
N LEU A 138 22.01 -7.07 10.92
CA LEU A 138 20.92 -7.20 9.94
C LEU A 138 21.41 -7.72 8.58
N GLN A 139 22.72 -7.72 8.33
CA GLN A 139 23.28 -8.18 7.05
C GLN A 139 22.94 -9.65 6.75
N ASN A 140 22.78 -10.48 7.79
CA ASN A 140 22.34 -11.87 7.62
C ASN A 140 20.91 -11.94 7.07
N THR A 141 20.00 -11.13 7.61
CA THR A 141 18.61 -11.05 7.14
C THR A 141 18.53 -10.50 5.73
N VAL A 142 19.32 -9.46 5.41
CA VAL A 142 19.45 -8.96 4.04
C VAL A 142 19.86 -10.09 3.09
N GLY A 143 20.87 -10.89 3.44
CA GLY A 143 21.31 -12.03 2.63
C GLY A 143 20.27 -13.15 2.51
N HIS A 144 19.58 -13.51 3.61
CA HIS A 144 18.60 -14.59 3.63
C HIS A 144 17.41 -14.33 2.71
N PHE A 145 16.96 -13.08 2.63
CA PHE A 145 15.82 -12.67 1.79
C PHE A 145 16.23 -12.00 0.46
N SER A 146 17.47 -12.21 0.00
CA SER A 146 17.94 -11.65 -1.27
C SER A 146 16.99 -11.99 -2.42
N GLY A 147 16.71 -11.00 -3.28
CA GLY A 147 15.73 -11.07 -4.36
C GLY A 147 14.29 -10.79 -3.92
N SER A 148 13.96 -10.87 -2.62
CA SER A 148 12.65 -10.41 -2.13
C SER A 148 12.60 -8.91 -1.90
N TRP A 149 13.74 -8.23 -1.68
CA TRP A 149 13.80 -6.80 -1.36
C TRP A 149 13.40 -5.93 -2.54
N SER A 150 14.03 -6.11 -3.70
CA SER A 150 13.84 -5.31 -4.91
C SER A 150 12.70 -5.76 -5.81
N ARG A 151 12.17 -6.97 -5.59
CA ARG A 151 11.06 -7.50 -6.38
C ARG A 151 9.82 -6.60 -6.27
N THR A 152 9.27 -6.23 -7.42
CA THR A 152 7.94 -5.62 -7.54
C THR A 152 6.87 -6.63 -7.12
N SER A 153 6.16 -6.35 -6.04
CA SER A 153 5.05 -7.20 -5.58
C SER A 153 3.82 -7.02 -6.46
N LEU A 154 3.11 -8.12 -6.74
CA LEU A 154 1.82 -8.10 -7.45
C LEU A 154 0.70 -7.55 -6.56
N ALA A 155 0.94 -7.45 -5.25
CA ALA A 155 0.04 -6.87 -4.26
C ALA A 155 0.46 -5.44 -3.82
N VAL A 156 1.28 -4.76 -4.63
CA VAL A 156 1.61 -3.35 -4.43
C VAL A 156 1.35 -2.57 -5.72
N ARG A 157 0.45 -1.59 -5.67
CA ARG A 157 0.24 -0.63 -6.76
C ARG A 157 -0.10 0.76 -6.23
N PRO A 158 0.31 1.83 -6.93
CA PRO A 158 -0.18 3.18 -6.63
C PRO A 158 -1.72 3.22 -6.64
N GLY A 159 -2.29 3.92 -5.66
CA GLY A 159 -3.74 4.06 -5.50
C GLY A 159 -4.45 2.89 -4.83
N MET A 160 -3.75 1.79 -4.53
CA MET A 160 -4.34 0.70 -3.74
C MET A 160 -4.65 1.15 -2.31
N ASN A 161 -5.73 0.59 -1.76
CA ASN A 161 -6.03 0.54 -0.34
C ASN A 161 -6.24 -0.94 0.08
N VAL A 162 -6.58 -1.16 1.34
CA VAL A 162 -6.81 -2.53 1.88
C VAL A 162 -7.87 -3.30 1.08
N ALA A 163 -9.00 -2.67 0.73
CA ALA A 163 -10.08 -3.31 -0.03
C ALA A 163 -9.64 -3.71 -1.45
N SER A 164 -8.86 -2.86 -2.13
CA SER A 164 -8.37 -3.12 -3.47
C SER A 164 -7.42 -4.32 -3.54
N ALA A 165 -6.64 -4.58 -2.48
CA ALA A 165 -5.78 -5.76 -2.39
C ALA A 165 -6.55 -7.08 -2.37
N LEU A 166 -7.84 -7.02 -2.02
CA LEU A 166 -8.77 -8.14 -2.01
C LEU A 166 -9.69 -8.17 -3.24
N SER A 167 -9.53 -7.24 -4.18
CA SER A 167 -10.39 -7.12 -5.36
C SER A 167 -9.68 -7.64 -6.62
N PRO A 168 -10.22 -8.67 -7.31
CA PRO A 168 -9.65 -9.15 -8.58
C PRO A 168 -9.56 -8.10 -9.68
N LEU A 169 -10.31 -6.99 -9.56
CA LEU A 169 -10.26 -5.87 -10.51
C LEU A 169 -8.90 -5.15 -10.51
N TRP A 170 -8.08 -5.33 -9.47
CA TRP A 170 -6.77 -4.71 -9.32
C TRP A 170 -5.61 -5.63 -9.71
N SER A 171 -5.91 -6.87 -10.09
CA SER A 171 -4.92 -7.88 -10.45
C SER A 171 -4.26 -7.59 -11.79
N ASP A 172 -3.01 -8.03 -11.94
CA ASP A 172 -2.31 -7.96 -13.22
C ASP A 172 -2.82 -9.05 -14.17
N PRO A 173 -3.54 -8.74 -15.26
CA PRO A 173 -4.07 -9.77 -16.15
C PRO A 173 -2.96 -10.52 -16.93
N ALA A 174 -1.73 -10.01 -16.97
CA ALA A 174 -0.61 -10.68 -17.62
C ALA A 174 0.01 -11.80 -16.76
N VAL A 175 -0.20 -11.79 -15.44
CA VAL A 175 0.45 -12.72 -14.49
C VAL A 175 -0.56 -13.46 -13.62
N CYS A 176 -1.67 -12.81 -13.27
CA CYS A 176 -2.70 -13.32 -12.39
C CYS A 176 -3.77 -14.10 -13.14
N GLN A 177 -4.31 -15.12 -12.49
CA GLN A 177 -5.41 -15.91 -13.04
C GLN A 177 -6.71 -15.10 -13.00
N SER A 178 -7.65 -15.43 -13.90
CA SER A 178 -8.97 -14.80 -13.90
C SER A 178 -9.67 -14.99 -12.56
N GLY A 179 -10.14 -13.90 -11.94
CA GLY A 179 -10.80 -13.92 -10.63
C GLY A 179 -9.85 -14.00 -9.43
N GLU A 180 -8.54 -14.08 -9.65
CA GLU A 180 -7.53 -14.04 -8.59
C GLU A 180 -7.38 -12.62 -8.05
N THR A 181 -7.27 -12.45 -6.73
CA THR A 181 -6.95 -11.14 -6.11
C THR A 181 -5.45 -10.84 -6.22
N PRO A 182 -5.02 -9.57 -6.08
CA PRO A 182 -3.59 -9.22 -6.07
C PRO A 182 -2.79 -10.03 -5.04
N VAL A 183 -3.34 -10.21 -3.84
CA VAL A 183 -2.69 -10.96 -2.74
C VAL A 183 -2.63 -12.46 -3.05
N ALA A 184 -3.71 -13.05 -3.56
CA ALA A 184 -3.70 -14.46 -3.94
C ALA A 184 -2.68 -14.75 -5.06
N CYS A 185 -2.62 -13.85 -6.05
CA CYS A 185 -1.67 -13.91 -7.15
C CYS A 185 -0.23 -13.79 -6.67
N GLU A 186 0.05 -12.81 -5.80
CA GLU A 186 1.36 -12.63 -5.17
C GLU A 186 1.82 -13.91 -4.46
N PHE A 187 0.95 -14.56 -3.68
CA PHE A 187 1.33 -15.74 -2.91
C PHE A 187 1.45 -17.00 -3.76
N ARG A 188 0.61 -17.17 -4.79
CA ARG A 188 0.76 -18.27 -5.75
C ARG A 188 2.10 -18.19 -6.49
N VAL A 189 2.48 -16.99 -6.92
CA VAL A 189 3.69 -16.76 -7.74
C VAL A 189 4.95 -16.77 -6.86
N HIS A 190 4.93 -16.07 -5.73
CA HIS A 190 6.12 -15.84 -4.91
C HIS A 190 6.27 -16.84 -3.75
N LYS A 191 5.20 -17.47 -3.28
CA LYS A 191 5.21 -18.46 -2.17
C LYS A 191 5.98 -17.97 -0.93
N PRO A 192 5.65 -16.79 -0.37
CA PRO A 192 6.36 -16.24 0.77
C PRO A 192 6.06 -16.98 2.08
N THR A 193 6.92 -16.82 3.08
CA THR A 193 6.58 -17.20 4.47
C THR A 193 6.16 -15.99 5.32
N ILE A 194 6.56 -14.78 4.94
CA ILE A 194 6.24 -13.52 5.63
C ILE A 194 5.61 -12.54 4.62
N ALA A 195 4.63 -11.76 5.04
CA ALA A 195 4.08 -10.65 4.25
C ALA A 195 4.05 -9.35 5.07
N VAL A 196 4.78 -8.32 4.64
CA VAL A 196 4.69 -6.99 5.24
C VAL A 196 3.47 -6.27 4.67
N ILE A 197 2.54 -5.86 5.52
CA ILE A 197 1.31 -5.16 5.17
C ILE A 197 1.43 -3.72 5.67
N SER A 198 1.57 -2.78 4.75
CA SER A 198 1.63 -1.35 5.05
C SER A 198 0.76 -0.59 4.07
N MET A 199 -0.39 -0.12 4.55
CA MET A 199 -1.42 0.55 3.76
C MET A 199 -1.77 1.86 4.46
N GLU A 200 -1.70 2.97 3.74
CA GLU A 200 -1.89 4.30 4.31
C GLU A 200 -3.08 5.03 3.69
N THR A 201 -3.65 4.48 2.61
CA THR A 201 -4.74 5.11 1.86
C THR A 201 -6.10 4.56 2.28
N TRP A 202 -7.09 5.43 2.49
CA TRP A 202 -8.49 5.09 2.78
C TRP A 202 -9.45 5.96 1.99
N TRP A 203 -10.71 5.52 1.87
CA TRP A 203 -11.78 6.26 1.19
C TRP A 203 -13.08 6.19 2.00
N GLY A 204 -13.90 7.24 1.90
CA GLY A 204 -15.25 7.29 2.45
C GLY A 204 -15.36 7.96 3.83
N GLU A 205 -16.61 8.11 4.29
CA GLU A 205 -16.98 8.91 5.47
C GLU A 205 -16.64 8.24 6.82
N GLN A 206 -16.43 6.92 6.87
CA GLN A 206 -16.03 6.18 8.08
C GLN A 206 -14.69 5.46 7.87
N PRO A 207 -13.59 6.22 7.76
CA PRO A 207 -12.32 5.70 7.26
C PRO A 207 -11.77 4.57 8.11
N ALA A 208 -11.73 4.72 9.44
CA ALA A 208 -11.20 3.69 10.34
C ALA A 208 -12.03 2.42 10.40
N LYS A 209 -13.37 2.53 10.43
CA LYS A 209 -14.25 1.36 10.50
C LYS A 209 -14.13 0.50 9.24
N ILE A 210 -14.16 1.15 8.07
CA ILE A 210 -14.04 0.46 6.78
C ILE A 210 -12.63 -0.10 6.60
N TYR A 211 -11.62 0.66 6.98
CA TYR A 211 -10.23 0.19 6.97
C TYR A 211 -10.06 -1.06 7.83
N GLU A 212 -10.55 -1.05 9.08
CA GLU A 212 -10.48 -2.18 10.00
C GLU A 212 -11.19 -3.42 9.43
N LEU A 213 -12.40 -3.25 8.90
CA LEU A 213 -13.18 -4.34 8.31
C LEU A 213 -12.38 -5.09 7.23
N TYR A 214 -11.80 -4.34 6.28
CA TYR A 214 -11.02 -4.96 5.21
C TYR A 214 -9.66 -5.45 5.68
N LEU A 215 -9.05 -4.82 6.69
CA LEU A 215 -7.76 -5.27 7.23
C LEU A 215 -7.92 -6.63 7.92
N ARG A 216 -9.02 -6.85 8.65
CA ARG A 216 -9.37 -8.16 9.22
C ARG A 216 -9.48 -9.23 8.13
N GLN A 217 -10.22 -8.96 7.05
CA GLN A 217 -10.35 -9.89 5.92
C GLN A 217 -9.01 -10.17 5.24
N LEU A 218 -8.16 -9.15 5.11
CA LEU A 218 -6.82 -9.31 4.55
C LEU A 218 -5.94 -10.19 5.43
N VAL A 219 -5.92 -9.94 6.74
CA VAL A 219 -5.16 -10.75 7.70
C VAL A 219 -5.65 -12.20 7.70
N GLU A 220 -6.97 -12.42 7.68
CA GLU A 220 -7.56 -13.76 7.56
C GLU A 220 -7.12 -14.47 6.27
N ASN A 221 -7.15 -13.76 5.14
CA ASN A 221 -6.72 -14.31 3.86
C ASN A 221 -5.24 -14.69 3.86
N VAL A 222 -4.39 -13.85 4.47
CA VAL A 222 -2.94 -14.09 4.57
C VAL A 222 -2.63 -15.28 5.48
N LEU A 223 -3.25 -15.34 6.64
CA LEU A 223 -3.09 -16.46 7.58
C LEU A 223 -3.63 -17.79 7.00
N ALA A 224 -4.71 -17.75 6.21
CA ALA A 224 -5.25 -18.93 5.54
C ALA A 224 -4.28 -19.56 4.53
N GLN A 225 -3.36 -18.76 3.98
CA GLN A 225 -2.30 -19.20 3.07
C GLN A 225 -1.02 -19.64 3.82
N ASN A 226 -1.07 -19.73 5.15
CA ASN A 226 0.05 -20.02 6.02
C ASN A 226 1.25 -19.07 5.82
N VAL A 227 0.93 -17.79 5.60
CA VAL A 227 1.89 -16.68 5.53
C VAL A 227 1.73 -15.83 6.79
N ILE A 228 2.84 -15.38 7.37
CA ILE A 228 2.84 -14.57 8.59
C ILE A 228 2.75 -13.07 8.22
N PRO A 229 1.65 -12.37 8.57
CA PRO A 229 1.54 -10.94 8.32
C PRO A 229 2.35 -10.15 9.35
N ILE A 230 3.02 -9.08 8.89
CA ILE A 230 3.56 -8.01 9.73
C ILE A 230 2.78 -6.74 9.41
N LEU A 231 1.99 -6.24 10.36
CA LEU A 231 1.18 -5.04 10.16
C LEU A 231 2.00 -3.78 10.50
N ALA A 232 2.01 -2.78 9.63
CA ALA A 232 2.71 -1.52 9.87
C ALA A 232 1.72 -0.39 10.21
N THR A 233 2.01 0.40 11.25
CA THR A 233 1.31 1.67 11.49
C THR A 233 1.75 2.76 10.49
N LYS A 234 0.92 3.78 10.29
CA LYS A 234 1.20 4.97 9.46
C LYS A 234 1.97 6.02 10.26
N ALA A 235 2.81 6.81 9.60
CA ALA A 235 3.44 7.97 10.22
C ALA A 235 2.47 9.14 10.43
N ASP A 236 1.59 9.38 9.47
CA ASP A 236 0.65 10.49 9.48
C ASP A 236 -0.55 10.27 10.40
N ASN A 237 -1.28 11.36 10.62
CA ASN A 237 -2.57 11.39 11.29
C ASN A 237 -3.58 12.21 10.46
N LEU A 238 -3.74 11.91 9.17
CA LEU A 238 -4.70 12.66 8.33
C LEU A 238 -6.15 12.46 8.81
N GLU A 239 -6.44 11.38 9.54
CA GLU A 239 -7.73 11.18 10.20
C GLU A 239 -7.97 12.12 11.41
N GLY A 240 -6.91 12.72 11.95
CA GLY A 240 -6.95 13.67 13.07
C GLY A 240 -7.03 13.03 14.47
N ASP A 241 -7.44 11.77 14.57
CA ASP A 241 -7.69 11.06 15.83
C ASP A 241 -6.91 9.74 16.01
N TYR A 242 -5.98 9.44 15.09
CA TYR A 242 -5.20 8.20 15.01
C TYR A 242 -6.03 6.92 14.89
N SER A 243 -7.30 7.01 14.49
CA SER A 243 -8.22 5.89 14.45
C SER A 243 -7.79 4.77 13.50
N ILE A 244 -7.02 5.07 12.44
CA ILE A 244 -6.48 4.04 11.53
C ILE A 244 -5.38 3.25 12.22
N ASN A 245 -4.42 3.92 12.88
CA ASN A 245 -3.37 3.23 13.64
C ASN A 245 -3.94 2.43 14.81
N ALA A 246 -4.96 2.96 15.50
CA ALA A 246 -5.67 2.23 16.54
C ALA A 246 -6.38 0.98 15.97
N ALA A 247 -6.96 1.06 14.76
CA ALA A 247 -7.54 -0.10 14.09
C ALA A 247 -6.48 -1.16 13.74
N ILE A 248 -5.32 -0.75 13.23
CA ILE A 248 -4.19 -1.64 12.93
C ILE A 248 -3.76 -2.40 14.19
N ALA A 249 -3.62 -1.70 15.32
CA ALA A 249 -3.25 -2.32 16.58
C ALA A 249 -4.30 -3.27 17.13
N ARG A 250 -5.61 -2.93 17.03
CA ARG A 250 -6.70 -3.85 17.40
C ARG A 250 -6.65 -5.13 16.56
N VAL A 251 -6.47 -5.03 15.25
CA VAL A 251 -6.35 -6.21 14.39
C VAL A 251 -5.09 -7.02 14.74
N ALA A 252 -3.95 -6.37 14.98
CA ALA A 252 -2.74 -7.05 15.41
C ALA A 252 -2.95 -7.84 16.72
N TYR A 253 -3.61 -7.21 17.70
CA TYR A 253 -3.93 -7.80 18.99
C TYR A 253 -4.85 -9.01 18.86
N ASP A 254 -5.96 -8.86 18.13
CA ASP A 254 -7.02 -9.88 18.00
C ASP A 254 -6.55 -11.14 17.26
N TYR A 255 -5.72 -10.97 16.22
CA TYR A 255 -5.17 -12.10 15.48
C TYR A 255 -3.83 -12.58 16.01
N ASP A 256 -3.28 -11.92 17.03
CA ASP A 256 -1.98 -12.25 17.63
C ASP A 256 -0.86 -12.26 16.57
N VAL A 257 -0.87 -11.24 15.70
CA VAL A 257 0.10 -11.08 14.60
C VAL A 257 1.09 -9.94 14.90
N PRO A 258 2.34 -10.04 14.43
CA PRO A 258 3.35 -9.00 14.59
C PRO A 258 2.89 -7.62 14.08
N MET A 259 3.13 -6.57 14.86
CA MET A 259 2.94 -5.17 14.43
C MET A 259 4.24 -4.38 14.50
N TRP A 260 4.70 -3.90 13.34
CA TRP A 260 5.77 -2.91 13.25
C TRP A 260 5.20 -1.51 13.53
N ASN A 261 5.56 -0.95 14.70
CA ASN A 261 5.09 0.38 15.10
C ASN A 261 5.94 1.48 14.45
N PHE A 262 5.79 1.64 13.13
CA PHE A 262 6.50 2.66 12.35
C PHE A 262 6.18 4.08 12.82
N TRP A 263 4.93 4.34 13.23
CA TRP A 263 4.54 5.62 13.84
C TRP A 263 5.49 6.01 14.97
N ALA A 264 5.73 5.10 15.93
CA ALA A 264 6.61 5.35 17.07
C ALA A 264 8.07 5.59 16.66
N ALA A 265 8.53 4.96 15.57
CA ALA A 265 9.89 5.13 15.07
C ALA A 265 10.19 6.55 14.56
N VAL A 266 9.19 7.25 14.02
CA VAL A 266 9.37 8.57 13.38
C VAL A 266 8.93 9.73 14.26
N GLN A 267 8.21 9.49 15.37
CA GLN A 267 7.77 10.56 16.26
C GLN A 267 8.90 11.47 16.77
N PRO A 268 10.12 10.97 17.07
CA PRO A 268 11.22 11.81 17.52
C PRO A 268 11.81 12.73 16.43
N LEU A 269 11.46 12.53 15.15
CA LEU A 269 12.02 13.28 14.03
C LEU A 269 11.42 14.69 13.92
N PRO A 270 12.12 15.64 13.28
CA PRO A 270 11.53 16.91 12.89
C PRO A 270 10.23 16.70 12.12
N ASN A 271 9.18 17.45 12.50
CA ASN A 271 7.83 17.32 11.95
C ASN A 271 7.28 15.87 11.97
N HIS A 272 7.74 15.05 12.93
CA HIS A 272 7.38 13.62 13.03
C HIS A 272 7.65 12.83 11.75
N GLY A 273 8.62 13.28 10.94
CA GLY A 273 9.03 12.61 9.73
C GLY A 273 8.15 12.84 8.50
N VAL A 274 7.21 13.79 8.54
CA VAL A 274 6.32 14.11 7.41
C VAL A 274 6.54 15.52 6.86
N TYR A 275 6.33 15.68 5.55
CA TYR A 275 6.33 16.99 4.87
C TYR A 275 5.12 17.85 5.25
N GLY A 276 5.16 19.11 4.83
CA GLY A 276 4.08 20.09 5.10
C GLY A 276 2.71 19.73 4.52
N ASP A 277 2.63 18.72 3.64
CA ASP A 277 1.34 18.17 3.18
C ASP A 277 0.72 17.15 4.15
N GLY A 278 1.39 16.87 5.27
CA GLY A 278 0.90 16.01 6.33
C GLY A 278 0.89 14.52 5.99
N PHE A 279 1.44 14.11 4.84
CA PHE A 279 1.40 12.71 4.40
C PHE A 279 2.75 12.15 3.95
N HIS A 280 3.44 12.84 3.04
CA HIS A 280 4.64 12.28 2.45
C HIS A 280 5.78 12.28 3.45
N LEU A 281 6.48 11.16 3.55
CA LEU A 281 7.66 11.04 4.41
C LEU A 281 8.81 11.91 3.93
N THR A 282 9.53 12.50 4.87
CA THR A 282 10.83 13.14 4.60
C THR A 282 11.84 12.10 4.13
N PHE A 283 12.67 12.44 3.14
CA PHE A 283 13.54 11.47 2.48
C PHE A 283 15.00 11.77 2.67
N ALA A 284 15.74 10.69 2.85
CA ALA A 284 17.14 10.58 2.53
C ALA A 284 17.41 9.14 2.08
N ARG A 285 18.59 8.91 1.49
CA ARG A 285 19.04 7.56 1.13
C ARG A 285 19.34 6.73 2.38
N ASN A 286 19.26 5.41 2.26
CA ASN A 286 19.30 4.43 3.35
C ASN A 286 20.72 4.18 3.89
N PHE A 287 21.40 5.22 4.36
CA PHE A 287 22.72 5.13 4.97
C PHE A 287 22.56 5.44 6.45
N PHE A 288 22.43 4.37 7.24
CA PHE A 288 21.97 4.44 8.62
C PHE A 288 23.06 4.88 9.61
N ASP A 289 24.29 5.02 9.12
CA ASP A 289 25.46 5.58 9.80
C ASP A 289 25.66 7.08 9.52
N ASP A 290 24.88 7.69 8.64
CA ASP A 290 24.90 9.13 8.38
C ASP A 290 23.85 9.85 9.25
N PRO A 291 24.27 10.58 10.30
CA PRO A 291 23.33 11.20 11.24
C PRO A 291 22.42 12.25 10.57
N LYS A 292 22.86 12.91 9.49
CA LYS A 292 22.02 13.89 8.78
C LYS A 292 20.92 13.21 8.00
N ARG A 293 21.21 12.05 7.39
CA ARG A 293 20.19 11.26 6.69
C ARG A 293 19.18 10.68 7.68
N MET A 294 19.63 10.34 8.89
CA MET A 294 18.78 9.85 9.97
C MET A 294 17.90 10.93 10.62
N GLU A 295 17.97 12.19 10.19
CA GLU A 295 16.94 13.21 10.50
C GLU A 295 15.68 13.05 9.61
N MET A 296 15.72 12.19 8.59
CA MET A 296 14.64 11.96 7.62
C MET A 296 13.94 10.61 7.85
N ALA A 297 12.66 10.51 7.50
CA ALA A 297 11.83 9.36 7.83
C ALA A 297 12.03 8.13 6.93
N TRP A 298 12.34 8.28 5.65
CA TRP A 298 12.55 7.13 4.75
C TRP A 298 13.65 6.17 5.21
N PRO A 299 14.84 6.63 5.67
CA PRO A 299 15.83 5.76 6.29
C PRO A 299 15.27 4.99 7.50
N TRP A 300 14.54 5.65 8.40
CA TRP A 300 13.90 4.99 9.54
C TRP A 300 12.84 3.98 9.12
N ARG A 301 12.06 4.28 8.07
CA ARG A 301 11.07 3.36 7.50
C ARG A 301 11.73 2.07 7.03
N ASN A 302 12.75 2.17 6.20
CA ASN A 302 13.42 1.00 5.64
C ASN A 302 14.23 0.24 6.70
N LEU A 303 14.90 0.95 7.63
CA LEU A 303 15.64 0.33 8.73
C LEU A 303 14.73 -0.46 9.67
N THR A 304 13.65 0.16 10.15
CA THR A 304 12.78 -0.48 11.15
C THR A 304 11.88 -1.56 10.53
N ALA A 305 11.54 -1.46 9.25
CA ALA A 305 10.97 -2.56 8.48
C ALA A 305 11.94 -3.76 8.38
N LEU A 306 13.22 -3.51 8.08
CA LEU A 306 14.25 -4.56 8.05
C LEU A 306 14.40 -5.23 9.43
N GLN A 307 14.40 -4.44 10.51
CA GLN A 307 14.41 -4.97 11.88
C GLN A 307 13.16 -5.78 12.21
N ALA A 308 11.98 -5.36 11.76
CA ALA A 308 10.75 -6.12 11.95
C ALA A 308 10.79 -7.47 11.22
N VAL A 309 11.26 -7.49 9.97
CA VAL A 309 11.46 -8.73 9.21
C VAL A 309 12.51 -9.63 9.88
N ASP A 310 13.65 -9.07 10.34
CA ASP A 310 14.69 -9.80 11.08
C ASP A 310 14.15 -10.45 12.35
N SER A 311 13.49 -9.66 13.21
CA SER A 311 12.93 -10.14 14.48
C SER A 311 11.91 -11.25 14.25
N VAL A 312 11.00 -11.05 13.28
CA VAL A 312 9.97 -12.05 12.96
C VAL A 312 10.60 -13.32 12.40
N TRP A 313 11.49 -13.22 11.42
CA TRP A 313 12.15 -14.38 10.84
C TRP A 313 12.98 -15.18 11.86
N ARG A 314 13.75 -14.50 12.72
CA ARG A 314 14.53 -15.17 13.78
C ARG A 314 13.64 -15.85 14.80
N GLY A 315 12.55 -15.18 15.22
CA GLY A 315 11.55 -15.75 16.13
C GLY A 315 10.88 -17.00 15.55
N LEU A 316 10.46 -16.94 14.28
CA LEU A 316 9.83 -18.06 13.58
C LEU A 316 10.78 -19.27 13.37
N SER A 317 12.06 -19.00 13.10
CA SER A 317 13.06 -20.03 12.82
C SER A 317 13.68 -20.65 14.08
N GLY A 318 13.27 -20.23 15.28
CA GLY A 318 13.87 -20.66 16.55
C GLY A 318 15.34 -20.23 16.70
N LYS A 319 15.82 -19.34 15.82
CA LYS A 319 17.16 -18.75 15.87
C LYS A 319 17.15 -17.57 16.82
N VAL A 320 16.86 -17.82 18.09
CA VAL A 320 17.07 -16.80 19.13
C VAL A 320 18.57 -16.65 19.31
N VAL A 321 19.14 -15.56 18.81
CA VAL A 321 20.55 -15.21 19.09
C VAL A 321 20.58 -14.48 20.43
N ALA A 322 21.30 -15.05 21.39
CA ALA A 322 21.69 -14.34 22.60
C ALA A 322 22.49 -13.10 22.19
N GLY A 323 21.89 -11.90 22.32
CA GLY A 323 22.55 -10.64 21.98
C GLY A 323 21.78 -9.66 21.11
N ILE A 324 20.51 -9.93 20.73
CA ILE A 324 19.65 -8.83 20.28
C ILE A 324 19.43 -7.93 21.51
N PRO A 325 19.82 -6.64 21.48
CA PRO A 325 19.41 -5.72 22.53
C PRO A 325 17.89 -5.85 22.61
N ALA A 326 17.36 -6.16 23.79
CA ALA A 326 15.92 -6.22 24.01
C ALA A 326 15.29 -5.00 23.31
N ALA A 327 14.16 -5.22 22.65
CA ALA A 327 13.42 -4.24 21.83
C ALA A 327 12.93 -2.99 22.60
N THR A 328 13.58 -2.65 23.71
CA THR A 328 13.23 -1.65 24.71
C THR A 328 14.20 -0.47 24.81
N ALA A 329 15.26 -0.35 23.99
CA ALA A 329 16.13 0.83 24.09
C ALA A 329 16.84 1.22 22.77
N MET A 330 16.08 1.78 21.83
CA MET A 330 16.65 2.67 20.79
C MET A 330 15.69 3.83 20.52
N LEU A 331 15.24 4.52 21.58
CA LEU A 331 14.95 5.93 21.41
C LEU A 331 16.31 6.66 21.46
N PRO A 332 16.70 7.44 20.45
CA PRO A 332 17.80 8.38 20.61
C PRO A 332 17.49 9.28 21.83
N PRO A 333 18.50 9.77 22.56
CA PRO A 333 18.27 10.71 23.65
C PRO A 333 17.39 11.85 23.14
N VAL A 334 16.33 12.15 23.90
CA VAL A 334 15.44 13.29 23.65
C VAL A 334 16.30 14.55 23.66
N VAL A 335 16.70 15.01 22.47
CA VAL A 335 17.22 16.36 22.28
C VAL A 335 15.99 17.24 22.33
N VAL A 336 15.76 17.88 23.49
CA VAL A 336 14.78 18.95 23.62
C VAL A 336 15.13 20.00 22.56
N PRO A 337 14.25 20.29 21.59
CA PRO A 337 14.54 21.30 20.58
C PRO A 337 14.67 22.67 21.26
N PRO A 338 15.60 23.54 20.84
CA PRO A 338 15.47 24.95 21.15
C PRO A 338 14.13 25.44 20.58
N ALA A 339 13.51 26.38 21.30
CA ALA A 339 12.21 26.95 21.01
C ALA A 339 12.01 27.24 19.51
N ALA A 340 10.82 26.88 19.03
CA ALA A 340 10.34 27.03 17.66
C ALA A 340 10.97 28.22 16.93
N LEU A 341 11.75 27.93 15.90
CA LEU A 341 11.99 28.90 14.84
C LEU A 341 10.65 29.14 14.18
N THR A 342 10.13 30.35 14.40
CA THR A 342 8.99 30.88 13.66
C THR A 342 9.22 30.65 12.17
N PRO A 343 8.22 30.20 11.40
CA PRO A 343 8.34 30.09 9.96
C PRO A 343 8.78 31.44 9.42
N THR A 344 9.96 31.48 8.81
CA THR A 344 10.36 32.64 8.03
C THR A 344 9.34 32.72 6.91
N ALA A 345 8.57 33.80 6.89
CA ALA A 345 7.57 34.06 5.88
C ALA A 345 8.19 33.78 4.50
N GLN A 346 7.63 32.78 3.82
CA GLN A 346 7.82 32.60 2.40
C GLN A 346 7.52 33.95 1.74
N PRO A 347 8.39 34.50 0.87
CA PRO A 347 8.16 35.82 0.30
C PRO A 347 6.78 35.83 -0.35
N ALA A 348 5.91 36.69 0.18
CA ALA A 348 4.60 36.94 -0.36
C ALA A 348 4.80 37.42 -1.79
N ILE A 349 4.45 36.56 -2.75
CA ILE A 349 4.30 37.01 -4.13
C ILE A 349 2.99 37.79 -4.13
N SER A 350 3.09 39.12 -4.30
CA SER A 350 1.91 39.95 -4.54
C SER A 350 1.17 39.40 -5.76
N PRO A 351 -0.16 39.20 -5.70
CA PRO A 351 -0.96 38.86 -6.86
C PRO A 351 -1.12 40.13 -7.70
N THR A 352 -0.07 40.52 -8.41
CA THR A 352 -0.12 41.63 -9.36
C THR A 352 -0.07 41.07 -10.77
N ALA A 353 -1.11 40.32 -11.13
CA ALA A 353 -1.56 40.17 -12.50
C ALA A 353 -2.99 39.62 -12.48
N LYS A 354 -3.99 40.52 -12.47
CA LYS A 354 -5.31 40.17 -13.01
C LYS A 354 -5.15 39.93 -14.51
N VAL A 355 -4.79 38.72 -14.88
CA VAL A 355 -4.96 38.25 -16.25
C VAL A 355 -5.98 37.13 -16.15
N THR A 356 -7.24 37.46 -16.41
CA THR A 356 -8.24 36.46 -16.79
C THR A 356 -7.75 35.89 -18.11
N PRO A 357 -7.31 34.62 -18.20
CA PRO A 357 -7.12 34.00 -19.50
C PRO A 357 -8.54 33.77 -20.02
N ALA A 358 -9.01 34.68 -20.87
CA ALA A 358 -10.12 34.36 -21.75
C ALA A 358 -9.62 33.29 -22.70
N PHE A 359 -9.69 32.01 -22.30
CA PHE A 359 -9.63 30.92 -23.26
C PHE A 359 -10.83 31.09 -24.19
N PRO A 360 -10.64 31.29 -25.51
CA PRO A 360 -11.71 30.92 -26.41
C PRO A 360 -11.83 29.39 -26.35
N LEU A 361 -12.77 28.88 -25.55
CA LEU A 361 -13.19 27.47 -25.49
C LEU A 361 -13.83 26.98 -26.81
N THR A 362 -13.51 27.59 -27.94
CA THR A 362 -14.13 27.30 -29.24
C THR A 362 -13.33 26.32 -30.11
N ALA A 363 -12.12 25.94 -29.71
CA ALA A 363 -11.40 24.88 -30.40
C ALA A 363 -11.83 23.50 -29.87
N THR A 364 -12.83 22.88 -30.51
CA THR A 364 -13.08 21.44 -30.35
C THR A 364 -11.79 20.71 -30.76
N PRO A 365 -11.17 19.88 -29.89
CA PRO A 365 -9.98 19.14 -30.27
C PRO A 365 -10.32 18.29 -31.48
N THR A 366 -9.62 18.52 -32.59
CA THR A 366 -9.73 17.63 -33.75
C THR A 366 -9.14 16.30 -33.31
N ILE A 367 -10.00 15.31 -33.03
CA ILE A 367 -9.59 13.96 -32.70
C ILE A 367 -8.82 13.45 -33.92
N THR A 368 -7.50 13.47 -33.79
CA THR A 368 -6.60 12.90 -34.81
C THR A 368 -6.82 11.39 -34.74
N PRO A 369 -6.97 10.68 -35.88
CA PRO A 369 -7.23 9.25 -35.88
C PRO A 369 -6.21 8.53 -35.01
N ILE A 370 -6.73 7.61 -34.19
CA ILE A 370 -6.00 6.83 -33.21
C ILE A 370 -4.81 6.19 -33.93
N SER A 371 -3.60 6.58 -33.53
CA SER A 371 -2.35 5.93 -33.96
C SER A 371 -2.51 4.42 -33.77
N PRO A 372 -1.93 3.55 -34.63
CA PRO A 372 -2.04 2.10 -34.45
C PRO A 372 -1.74 1.72 -33.00
N GLU A 373 -2.51 0.78 -32.43
CA GLU A 373 -2.63 0.49 -30.98
C GLU A 373 -1.30 0.41 -30.20
N ASN A 374 -0.16 0.17 -30.86
CA ASN A 374 1.16 0.04 -30.24
C ASN A 374 2.25 0.96 -30.83
N ALA A 375 1.90 1.90 -31.71
CA ALA A 375 2.87 2.80 -32.34
C ALA A 375 3.59 3.74 -31.36
N TRP A 376 3.10 3.86 -30.12
CA TRP A 376 3.79 4.59 -29.05
C TRP A 376 5.07 3.89 -28.59
N GLN A 377 5.15 2.55 -28.70
CA GLN A 377 6.30 1.76 -28.24
C GLN A 377 7.57 2.00 -29.06
N ILE A 378 7.44 2.47 -30.30
CA ILE A 378 8.56 2.79 -31.19
C ILE A 378 8.87 4.30 -31.23
N ARG A 379 8.19 5.11 -30.43
CA ARG A 379 8.49 6.54 -30.32
C ARG A 379 9.88 6.72 -29.69
N PRO A 380 10.62 7.77 -30.10
CA PRO A 380 11.89 8.07 -29.45
C PRO A 380 11.65 8.37 -27.96
N VAL A 381 12.55 7.87 -27.11
CA VAL A 381 12.50 8.08 -25.65
C VAL A 381 12.52 9.57 -25.31
N ILE A 382 13.28 10.36 -26.08
CA ILE A 382 13.27 11.83 -26.01
C ILE A 382 12.56 12.35 -27.28
N PRO A 383 11.38 12.97 -27.17
CA PRO A 383 10.67 13.49 -28.33
C PRO A 383 11.36 14.73 -28.91
N THR A 384 11.18 14.96 -30.21
CA THR A 384 11.62 16.19 -30.88
C THR A 384 10.59 17.30 -30.69
N VAL A 385 11.06 18.53 -30.45
CA VAL A 385 10.19 19.72 -30.40
C VAL A 385 9.75 20.10 -31.83
N SER A 386 8.44 20.21 -32.07
CA SER A 386 7.90 20.64 -33.37
C SER A 386 7.81 22.16 -33.47
N ALA A 387 7.71 22.69 -34.71
CA ALA A 387 7.49 24.13 -34.93
C ALA A 387 6.23 24.63 -34.19
N GLN A 388 5.16 23.83 -34.18
CA GLN A 388 3.93 24.14 -33.45
C GLN A 388 4.16 24.25 -31.93
N MET A 389 4.98 23.36 -31.33
CA MET A 389 5.31 23.45 -29.91
C MET A 389 6.09 24.72 -29.58
N ILE A 390 6.98 25.16 -30.49
CA ILE A 390 7.71 26.43 -30.33
C ILE A 390 6.75 27.61 -30.38
N ASP A 391 5.78 27.62 -31.30
CA ASP A 391 4.81 28.69 -31.41
C ASP A 391 3.87 28.74 -30.19
N LEU A 392 3.43 27.58 -29.69
CA LEU A 392 2.65 27.49 -28.44
C LEU A 392 3.45 28.00 -27.23
N TYR A 393 4.74 27.68 -27.15
CA TYR A 393 5.61 28.19 -26.08
C TYR A 393 5.71 29.73 -26.13
N ARG A 394 5.90 30.33 -27.31
CA ARG A 394 5.95 31.79 -27.49
C ARG A 394 4.63 32.45 -27.10
N GLN A 395 3.50 31.90 -27.54
CA GLN A 395 2.17 32.37 -27.17
C GLN A 395 1.98 32.32 -25.64
N GLY A 396 2.44 31.26 -24.99
CA GLY A 396 2.41 31.16 -23.53
C GLY A 396 3.16 32.29 -22.83
N ILE A 397 4.33 32.68 -23.34
CA ILE A 397 5.10 33.82 -22.82
C ILE A 397 4.34 35.13 -23.02
N GLU A 398 3.73 35.34 -24.20
CA GLU A 398 2.90 36.52 -24.47
C GLU A 398 1.67 36.61 -23.55
N LEU A 399 1.15 35.45 -23.13
CA LEU A 399 0.06 35.33 -22.14
C LEU A 399 0.54 35.49 -20.67
N GLY A 400 1.84 35.69 -20.44
CA GLY A 400 2.42 35.94 -19.12
C GLY A 400 2.98 34.71 -18.41
N ASN A 401 3.09 33.55 -19.07
CA ASN A 401 3.75 32.39 -18.47
C ASN A 401 5.22 32.67 -18.20
N ASN A 402 5.71 32.23 -17.04
CA ASN A 402 7.11 32.37 -16.66
C ASN A 402 7.99 31.36 -17.44
N PRO A 403 8.92 31.79 -18.31
CA PRO A 403 9.78 30.88 -19.08
C PRO A 403 10.83 30.16 -18.23
N ASN A 404 11.03 30.57 -16.98
CA ASN A 404 11.93 29.93 -16.01
C ASN A 404 11.18 29.02 -15.02
N ALA A 405 9.92 28.68 -15.32
CA ALA A 405 9.14 27.76 -14.50
C ALA A 405 8.46 26.67 -15.35
N PHE A 406 8.30 25.48 -14.75
CA PHE A 406 7.42 24.43 -15.30
C PHE A 406 6.47 23.91 -14.22
N SER A 407 5.36 23.31 -14.66
CA SER A 407 4.38 22.67 -13.77
C SER A 407 4.36 21.16 -14.01
N LYS A 408 4.08 20.41 -12.95
CA LYS A 408 3.94 18.95 -12.99
C LYS A 408 2.45 18.61 -12.90
N ILE A 409 1.91 17.77 -13.77
CA ILE A 409 0.48 17.41 -13.77
C ILE A 409 0.39 15.89 -13.74
N GLY A 410 -0.43 15.30 -12.86
CA GLY A 410 -0.58 13.85 -12.82
C GLY A 410 -1.22 13.27 -11.56
N ASP A 411 -1.00 11.98 -11.35
CA ASP A 411 -1.56 11.20 -10.25
C ASP A 411 -0.62 11.19 -9.03
N GLY A 412 -0.81 10.21 -8.13
CA GLY A 412 0.03 10.01 -6.95
C GLY A 412 1.53 9.85 -7.24
N GLY A 413 1.91 9.39 -8.43
CA GLY A 413 3.32 9.27 -8.83
C GLY A 413 3.97 10.64 -9.03
N VAL A 414 3.24 11.57 -9.68
CA VAL A 414 3.67 12.96 -9.92
C VAL A 414 3.46 13.83 -8.68
N ALA A 415 2.43 13.55 -7.89
CA ALA A 415 2.11 14.24 -6.64
C ALA A 415 3.12 13.98 -5.53
N SER A 416 3.94 12.93 -5.67
CA SER A 416 4.99 12.64 -4.71
C SER A 416 5.91 13.85 -4.56
N ALA A 417 6.24 14.17 -3.32
CA ALA A 417 7.23 15.22 -2.99
C ALA A 417 8.65 14.92 -3.51
N TRP A 418 8.82 13.87 -4.33
CA TRP A 418 10.09 13.38 -4.87
C TRP A 418 10.15 13.33 -6.39
N PHE A 419 9.01 13.45 -7.08
CA PHE A 419 9.03 13.53 -8.54
C PHE A 419 9.78 14.80 -8.97
N LEU A 420 11.02 14.56 -9.42
CA LEU A 420 12.05 15.51 -9.84
C LEU A 420 12.68 16.38 -8.73
N THR A 421 12.27 16.29 -7.46
CA THR A 421 12.61 17.32 -6.46
C THR A 421 14.09 17.38 -6.07
N SER A 422 14.84 16.29 -6.24
CA SER A 422 16.29 16.23 -5.94
C SER A 422 17.08 17.34 -6.63
N PHE A 423 16.67 17.75 -7.83
CA PHE A 423 17.35 18.79 -8.61
C PHE A 423 17.32 20.19 -7.96
N ASP A 424 16.40 20.45 -7.02
CA ASP A 424 16.31 21.72 -6.27
C ASP A 424 16.89 21.65 -4.86
N TYR A 425 17.25 20.46 -4.37
CA TYR A 425 17.81 20.25 -3.03
C TYR A 425 19.35 20.16 -3.01
N GLY A 426 19.97 20.32 -4.18
CA GLY A 426 21.42 20.43 -4.35
C GLY A 426 22.10 19.15 -4.82
N THR A 427 23.34 19.30 -5.29
CA THR A 427 24.16 18.25 -5.93
C THR A 427 24.53 17.08 -5.00
N ASN A 428 24.21 17.17 -3.71
CA ASN A 428 24.40 16.04 -2.79
C ASN A 428 23.28 14.99 -2.93
N LEU A 429 22.17 15.32 -3.60
CA LEU A 429 21.02 14.44 -3.80
C LEU A 429 20.89 13.89 -5.22
N TYR A 430 21.76 14.32 -6.15
CA TYR A 430 21.82 13.78 -7.50
C TYR A 430 23.24 13.83 -8.04
N ASP A 431 23.56 12.89 -8.92
CA ASP A 431 24.79 12.89 -9.72
C ASP A 431 24.37 12.74 -11.18
N LEU A 432 24.75 13.70 -12.04
CA LEU A 432 24.42 13.67 -13.47
C LEU A 432 25.31 12.68 -14.24
N GLY A 433 26.44 12.24 -13.67
CA GLY A 433 27.38 11.34 -14.32
C GLY A 433 27.80 11.86 -15.70
N PRO A 434 27.55 11.12 -16.79
CA PRO A 434 27.89 11.57 -18.14
C PRO A 434 26.95 12.66 -18.70
N TYR A 435 25.80 12.92 -18.06
CA TYR A 435 24.75 13.83 -18.58
C TYR A 435 24.89 15.27 -18.08
N ASN A 436 26.14 15.76 -17.96
CA ASN A 436 26.41 17.10 -17.42
C ASN A 436 25.84 18.22 -18.30
N GLU A 437 25.48 17.93 -19.55
CA GLU A 437 24.73 18.84 -20.40
C GLU A 437 23.35 19.20 -19.83
N LEU A 438 22.77 18.41 -18.92
CA LEU A 438 21.48 18.72 -18.28
C LEU A 438 21.60 19.75 -17.15
N GLU A 439 22.81 20.09 -16.71
CA GLU A 439 23.06 21.07 -15.66
C GLU A 439 22.44 22.44 -15.99
N PHE A 440 22.44 22.86 -17.26
CA PHE A 440 21.79 24.12 -17.65
C PHE A 440 20.27 24.06 -17.46
N VAL A 441 19.64 22.90 -17.67
CA VAL A 441 18.19 22.72 -17.49
C VAL A 441 17.83 22.86 -16.02
N ILE A 442 18.63 22.26 -15.13
CA ILE A 442 18.43 22.37 -13.69
C ILE A 442 18.52 23.85 -13.25
N LYS A 443 19.52 24.57 -13.76
CA LYS A 443 19.69 26.01 -13.49
C LYS A 443 18.59 26.89 -14.10
N GLN A 444 17.99 26.46 -15.22
CA GLN A 444 16.95 27.19 -15.92
C GLN A 444 15.62 27.22 -15.15
N PHE A 445 15.33 26.19 -14.36
CA PHE A 445 14.04 26.02 -13.69
C PHE A 445 14.12 25.96 -12.15
N PRO A 446 14.79 26.93 -11.50
CA PRO A 446 15.00 26.88 -10.05
C PRO A 446 13.66 26.92 -9.31
N GLY A 447 13.51 26.04 -8.33
CA GLY A 447 12.31 25.93 -7.51
C GLY A 447 11.14 25.19 -8.16
N SER A 448 11.15 24.95 -9.47
CA SER A 448 10.08 24.23 -10.16
C SER A 448 10.09 22.74 -9.85
N PHE A 449 11.29 22.19 -9.66
CA PHE A 449 11.48 20.78 -9.37
C PHE A 449 10.89 20.42 -8.01
N ARG A 450 11.20 21.16 -6.94
CA ARG A 450 10.67 20.93 -5.58
C ARG A 450 9.25 21.43 -5.36
N ARG A 451 8.70 22.25 -6.25
CA ARG A 451 7.35 22.81 -6.11
C ARG A 451 6.33 21.67 -6.03
N GLN A 452 5.54 21.61 -4.97
CA GLN A 452 4.39 20.71 -4.92
C GLN A 452 3.36 21.17 -5.96
N SER A 453 2.94 20.26 -6.83
CA SER A 453 1.94 20.63 -7.83
C SER A 453 0.54 20.61 -7.23
N MET A 454 -0.27 21.57 -7.65
CA MET A 454 -1.69 21.66 -7.31
C MET A 454 -2.55 20.79 -8.24
N THR A 455 -2.01 20.45 -9.41
CA THR A 455 -2.61 19.60 -10.44
C THR A 455 -2.03 18.19 -10.41
N ALA A 456 -1.44 17.82 -9.28
CA ALA A 456 -1.06 16.45 -9.00
C ALA A 456 -1.54 16.05 -7.60
N GLY A 457 -2.27 14.95 -7.52
CA GLY A 457 -2.89 14.50 -6.29
C GLY A 457 -3.03 12.99 -6.24
N ARG A 458 -3.28 12.46 -5.04
CA ARG A 458 -3.65 11.05 -4.89
C ARG A 458 -4.91 10.77 -5.70
N SER A 459 -4.90 9.67 -6.43
CA SER A 459 -6.03 9.21 -7.25
C SER A 459 -6.51 10.17 -8.34
N PHE A 460 -5.77 11.24 -8.62
CA PHE A 460 -6.06 12.11 -9.75
C PHE A 460 -5.97 11.27 -11.03
N ASN A 461 -7.07 11.22 -11.77
CA ASN A 461 -7.13 10.75 -13.14
C ASN A 461 -7.35 11.94 -14.08
N THR A 462 -7.40 11.69 -15.39
CA THR A 462 -7.53 12.76 -16.40
C THR A 462 -8.82 13.58 -16.25
N ALA A 463 -9.88 13.02 -15.66
CA ALA A 463 -11.10 13.76 -15.39
C ALA A 463 -10.96 14.66 -14.16
N MET A 464 -10.42 14.12 -13.06
CA MET A 464 -10.26 14.87 -11.80
C MET A 464 -9.32 16.08 -11.93
N ILE A 465 -8.27 15.98 -12.74
CA ILE A 465 -7.34 17.11 -12.99
C ILE A 465 -8.05 18.32 -13.62
N LEU A 466 -9.17 18.11 -14.30
CA LEU A 466 -9.96 19.13 -14.95
C LEU A 466 -11.24 19.50 -14.17
N ASP A 467 -11.47 18.90 -13.00
CA ASP A 467 -12.67 19.14 -12.20
C ASP A 467 -12.43 20.34 -11.24
N PRO A 468 -13.17 21.44 -11.39
CA PRO A 468 -13.12 22.60 -10.48
C PRO A 468 -13.30 22.22 -9.01
N ALA A 469 -14.06 21.16 -8.72
CA ALA A 469 -14.32 20.71 -7.35
C ALA A 469 -13.06 20.19 -6.64
N GLU A 470 -12.03 19.80 -7.39
CA GLU A 470 -10.76 19.32 -6.85
C GLU A 470 -9.76 20.47 -6.57
N ALA A 471 -10.13 21.72 -6.89
CA ALA A 471 -9.30 22.88 -6.62
C ALA A 471 -9.18 23.16 -5.12
N ARG A 472 -7.96 23.44 -4.65
CA ARG A 472 -7.73 23.80 -3.24
C ARG A 472 -8.15 25.24 -2.99
N LEU A 473 -9.38 25.44 -2.52
CA LEU A 473 -9.99 26.75 -2.23
C LEU A 473 -9.23 27.61 -1.20
N ALA A 474 -8.29 27.03 -0.45
CA ALA A 474 -7.39 27.78 0.43
C ALA A 474 -6.28 28.55 -0.34
N ILE A 475 -6.08 28.20 -1.62
CA ILE A 475 -4.99 28.71 -2.48
C ILE A 475 -5.55 29.29 -3.78
N CYS A 476 -6.55 28.65 -4.39
CA CYS A 476 -7.20 29.08 -5.62
C CYS A 476 -8.41 29.97 -5.30
N ALA A 477 -8.56 31.08 -6.02
CA ALA A 477 -9.75 31.90 -5.91
C ALA A 477 -10.98 31.19 -6.54
N PRO A 478 -12.21 31.46 -6.09
CA PRO A 478 -13.43 30.84 -6.65
C PRO A 478 -13.59 31.03 -8.17
N GLU A 479 -13.02 32.09 -8.72
CA GLU A 479 -13.00 32.39 -10.17
C GLU A 479 -11.87 31.69 -10.95
N GLU A 480 -10.96 31.02 -10.25
CA GLU A 480 -9.84 30.24 -10.82
C GLU A 480 -10.14 28.74 -10.89
N THR A 481 -11.28 28.29 -10.35
CA THR A 481 -11.69 26.87 -10.29
C THR A 481 -12.45 26.43 -11.52
#